data_AF-A0A6G5A8S9-F1
#
_entry.id   AF-A0A6G5A8S9-F1
#
_cell.length_a   1.000
_cell.length_b   1.000
_cell.length_c   1.000
_cell.angle_alpha   90.00
_cell.angle_beta   90.00
_cell.angle_gamma   90.00
#
_symmetry.space_group_name_H-M   'P 1'
#
loop_
_entity.id
_entity.type
_entity.pdbx_description
1 polymer ?
#
loop_
_entity_poly.entity_id
_entity_poly.type
_entity_poly.pdbx_seq_one_letter_code
_entity_poly.pdbx_strand_id
1 'polypeptide(L)'
;KDGTIIKLQNILQDRHHGQQGQCPKYVHCHMGIDFHCCSSDGASSHNFCPAGPNSWCKHKRAEALGEPAPRHTPLLTKAQGLAIMPIYKRLTEEKLLIRCLHGKTQNAAESLNSKIWLLCPKTKFASRTTVETATALAVLWYNKGHRGFEEVLEGIGILPSQDLATHGDHCDVMRIRKMNLKQTAEARAHRRNTAKRARVEDTDRKSREGPSYGAGDL
;
A
#
# COMPACT_ATOMS: atom_id res chain seq x y z
N LYS A 1 -4.90 -20.77 0.43
CA LYS A 1 -3.50 -20.58 -0.02
C LYS A 1 -3.05 -19.11 0.10
N ASP A 2 -3.96 -18.13 0.12
CA ASP A 2 -3.63 -16.69 0.17
C ASP A 2 -3.08 -16.17 1.51
N GLY A 3 -3.29 -16.87 2.62
CA GLY A 3 -2.88 -16.40 3.94
C GLY A 3 -1.37 -16.18 4.11
N THR A 4 -0.55 -17.02 3.48
CA THR A 4 0.92 -16.89 3.54
C THR A 4 1.42 -15.69 2.75
N ILE A 5 0.87 -15.46 1.55
CA ILE A 5 1.20 -14.32 0.70
C ILE A 5 0.85 -13.01 1.41
N ILE A 6 -0.35 -12.92 1.99
CA ILE A 6 -0.80 -11.75 2.74
C ILE A 6 0.12 -11.50 3.95
N LYS A 7 0.54 -12.54 4.67
CA LYS A 7 1.49 -12.41 5.78
C LYS A 7 2.84 -11.85 5.31
N LEU A 8 3.39 -12.36 4.20
CA LEU A 8 4.64 -11.86 3.63
C LEU A 8 4.54 -10.39 3.21
N GLN A 9 3.43 -10.01 2.56
CA GLN A 9 3.17 -8.63 2.16
C GLN A 9 3.06 -7.67 3.36
N ASN A 10 2.36 -8.07 4.42
CA ASN A 10 2.25 -7.25 5.64
C ASN A 10 3.62 -7.08 6.31
N ILE A 11 4.42 -8.15 6.38
CA ILE A 11 5.78 -8.10 6.95
C ILE A 11 6.67 -7.14 6.14
N LEU A 12 6.59 -7.16 4.81
CA LEU A 12 7.31 -6.23 3.92
C LEU A 12 6.89 -4.78 4.17
N GLN A 13 5.57 -4.52 4.19
CA GLN A 13 5.04 -3.18 4.41
C GLN A 13 5.46 -2.61 5.78
N ASP A 14 5.29 -3.36 6.87
CA ASP A 14 5.68 -2.89 8.21
C ASP A 14 7.18 -2.57 8.30
N ARG A 15 8.03 -3.38 7.66
CA ARG A 15 9.49 -3.18 7.67
C ARG A 15 9.94 -1.98 6.83
N HIS A 16 9.24 -1.67 5.73
CA HIS A 16 9.52 -0.48 4.92
C HIS A 16 9.13 0.82 5.62
N HIS A 17 8.06 0.82 6.41
CA HIS A 17 7.63 2.02 7.15
C HIS A 17 8.65 2.46 8.20
N GLY A 18 9.42 1.53 8.78
CA GLY A 18 10.45 1.83 9.78
C GLY A 18 11.80 2.29 9.22
N GLN A 19 11.98 2.34 7.90
CA GLN A 19 13.29 2.57 7.25
C GLN A 19 13.25 3.61 6.11
N GLN A 20 12.27 4.52 6.14
CA GLN A 20 12.08 5.50 5.07
C GLN A 20 13.36 6.29 4.75
N GLY A 21 13.76 6.27 3.47
CA GLY A 21 14.82 7.12 2.92
C GLY A 21 16.24 6.53 2.83
N GLN A 22 16.47 5.25 3.16
CA GLN A 22 17.84 4.67 3.11
C GLN A 22 17.93 3.34 2.33
N CYS A 23 18.46 3.40 1.09
CA CYS A 23 18.54 2.26 0.14
C CYS A 23 19.21 1.00 0.71
N PRO A 24 20.37 1.08 1.41
CA PRO A 24 21.06 -0.11 1.95
C PRO A 24 20.24 -0.85 3.01
N LYS A 25 19.32 -0.15 3.69
CA LYS A 25 18.46 -0.75 4.72
C LYS A 25 17.32 -1.55 4.12
N TYR A 26 16.86 -1.19 2.91
CA TYR A 26 15.85 -1.99 2.20
C TYR A 26 16.40 -3.34 1.75
N VAL A 27 17.66 -3.41 1.29
CA VAL A 27 18.30 -4.70 0.92
C VAL A 27 18.31 -5.64 2.11
N HIS A 28 18.82 -5.17 3.25
CA HIS A 28 18.82 -5.91 4.51
C HIS A 28 17.42 -6.33 4.97
N CYS A 29 16.42 -5.46 4.83
CA CYS A 29 15.04 -5.79 5.18
C CYS A 29 14.46 -6.92 4.32
N HIS A 30 14.61 -6.85 3.00
CA HIS A 30 14.07 -7.87 2.09
C HIS A 30 14.77 -9.22 2.28
N MET A 31 16.10 -9.24 2.34
CA MET A 31 16.86 -10.47 2.59
C MET A 31 16.53 -11.02 3.98
N GLY A 32 16.48 -10.17 5.00
CA GLY A 32 16.07 -10.56 6.35
C GLY A 32 14.66 -11.15 6.41
N ILE A 33 13.75 -10.83 5.49
CA ILE A 33 12.43 -11.48 5.46
C ILE A 33 12.53 -12.92 4.99
N ASP A 34 13.23 -13.18 3.89
CA ASP A 34 13.37 -14.52 3.34
C ASP A 34 14.02 -15.46 4.38
N PHE A 35 15.10 -15.00 5.01
CA PHE A 35 15.78 -15.74 6.07
C PHE A 35 14.91 -15.92 7.32
N HIS A 36 14.11 -14.93 7.73
CA HIS A 36 13.15 -15.09 8.83
C HIS A 36 12.07 -16.13 8.52
N CYS A 37 11.56 -16.14 7.29
CA CYS A 37 10.49 -17.04 6.88
C CYS A 37 10.96 -18.50 6.84
N CYS A 38 12.26 -18.73 6.64
CA CYS A 38 12.89 -20.05 6.64
C CYS A 38 13.53 -20.44 7.98
N SER A 39 13.58 -19.52 8.96
CA SER A 39 14.25 -19.76 10.24
C SER A 39 13.43 -20.71 11.12
N SER A 40 14.13 -21.61 11.80
CA SER A 40 13.58 -22.51 12.83
C SER A 40 14.39 -22.38 14.13
N ASP A 41 13.88 -22.94 15.23
CA ASP A 41 14.56 -22.87 16.53
C ASP A 41 15.94 -23.57 16.52
N GLY A 42 16.14 -24.56 15.63
CA GLY A 42 17.45 -25.23 15.46
C GLY A 42 18.35 -24.59 14.38
N ALA A 43 17.81 -23.70 13.54
CA ALA A 43 18.55 -23.03 12.47
C ALA A 43 17.95 -21.64 12.24
N SER A 44 18.35 -20.69 13.08
CA SER A 44 17.90 -19.29 12.98
C SER A 44 18.86 -18.47 12.12
N SER A 45 18.33 -17.54 11.33
CA SER A 45 19.12 -16.68 10.45
C SER A 45 18.68 -15.23 10.59
N HIS A 46 19.39 -14.50 11.46
CA HIS A 46 19.14 -13.08 11.75
C HIS A 46 20.30 -12.17 11.34
N ASN A 47 21.19 -12.64 10.46
CA ASN A 47 22.40 -11.92 10.06
C ASN A 47 22.10 -10.63 9.29
N PHE A 48 20.95 -10.55 8.62
CA PHE A 48 20.52 -9.36 7.89
C PHE A 48 19.72 -8.37 8.76
N CYS A 49 19.62 -8.64 10.06
CA CYS A 49 18.84 -7.83 10.99
C CYS A 49 19.75 -6.87 11.74
N PRO A 50 19.32 -5.61 11.95
CA PRO A 50 20.08 -4.67 12.76
C PRO A 50 20.19 -5.21 14.20
N ALA A 51 21.35 -5.02 14.82
CA ALA A 51 21.55 -5.34 16.23
C ALA A 51 20.99 -4.22 17.14
N GLY A 52 20.84 -4.52 18.43
CA GLY A 52 20.51 -3.53 19.46
C GLY A 52 19.03 -3.52 19.89
N PRO A 53 18.71 -2.77 20.95
CA PRO A 53 17.38 -2.76 21.58
C PRO A 53 16.30 -2.13 20.68
N ASN A 54 16.72 -1.29 19.72
CA ASN A 54 15.83 -0.67 18.73
C ASN A 54 15.70 -1.51 17.44
N SER A 55 16.19 -2.75 17.44
CA SER A 55 16.03 -3.65 16.31
C SER A 55 14.56 -3.96 16.06
N TRP A 56 14.15 -3.94 14.79
CA TRP A 56 12.85 -4.45 14.38
C TRP A 56 12.77 -5.98 14.46
N CYS A 57 13.92 -6.67 14.51
CA CYS A 57 13.97 -8.11 14.70
C CYS A 57 13.81 -8.44 16.19
N LYS A 58 12.70 -9.08 16.54
CA LYS A 58 12.42 -9.48 17.93
C LYS A 58 13.53 -10.32 18.55
N HIS A 59 14.21 -11.16 17.76
CA HIS A 59 15.31 -12.00 18.22
C HIS A 59 16.56 -11.17 18.55
N LYS A 60 16.98 -10.28 17.63
CA LYS A 60 18.12 -9.35 17.87
C LYS A 60 17.85 -8.35 18.99
N ARG A 61 16.59 -7.96 19.16
CA ARG A 61 16.17 -7.12 20.28
C ARG A 61 16.22 -7.86 21.62
N ALA A 62 15.70 -9.09 21.68
CA ALA A 62 15.78 -9.92 22.89
C ALA A 62 17.25 -10.20 23.27
N GLU A 63 18.10 -10.51 22.29
CA GLU A 63 19.54 -10.67 22.47
C GLU A 63 20.18 -9.40 23.08
N ALA A 64 19.82 -8.22 22.59
CA ALA A 64 20.35 -6.95 23.10
C ALA A 64 19.82 -6.54 24.49
N LEU A 65 18.63 -7.03 24.87
CA LEU A 65 17.99 -6.76 26.16
C LEU A 65 18.23 -7.86 27.21
N GLY A 66 18.88 -8.96 26.83
CA GLY A 66 19.06 -10.13 27.70
C GLY A 66 17.76 -10.91 27.97
N GLU A 67 16.75 -10.75 27.10
CA GLU A 67 15.46 -11.42 27.22
C GLU A 67 15.45 -12.78 26.48
N PRO A 68 14.57 -13.72 26.89
CA PRO A 68 14.41 -14.97 26.15
C PRO A 68 13.92 -14.69 24.73
N ALA A 69 14.62 -15.26 23.75
CA ALA A 69 14.28 -15.06 22.36
C ALA A 69 12.94 -15.76 21.99
N PRO A 70 12.12 -15.15 21.14
CA PRO A 70 10.85 -15.75 20.74
C PRO A 70 11.07 -17.00 19.87
N ARG A 71 10.18 -17.98 20.00
CA ARG A 71 10.15 -19.17 19.15
C ARG A 71 9.92 -18.79 17.69
N HIS A 72 10.56 -19.54 16.79
CA HIS A 72 10.38 -19.38 15.36
C HIS A 72 9.09 -20.06 14.90
N THR A 73 8.46 -19.46 13.90
CA THR A 73 7.32 -20.07 13.20
C THR A 73 7.63 -20.01 11.71
N PRO A 74 8.31 -21.03 11.15
CA PRO A 74 8.72 -21.03 9.76
C PRO A 74 7.49 -20.94 8.86
N LEU A 75 7.48 -19.95 7.98
CA LEU A 75 6.44 -19.72 6.98
C LEU A 75 6.73 -20.49 5.69
N LEU A 76 8.01 -20.80 5.44
CA LEU A 76 8.51 -21.44 4.24
C LEU A 76 9.47 -22.56 4.62
N THR A 77 9.47 -23.62 3.84
CA THR A 77 10.54 -24.62 3.89
C THR A 77 11.82 -24.03 3.27
N LYS A 78 12.98 -24.60 3.61
CA LYS A 78 14.26 -24.18 3.01
C LYS A 78 14.25 -24.28 1.47
N ALA A 79 13.61 -25.31 0.92
CA ALA A 79 13.45 -25.46 -0.52
C ALA A 79 12.59 -24.34 -1.13
N GLN A 80 11.52 -23.93 -0.46
CA GLN A 80 10.67 -22.82 -0.89
C GLN A 80 11.40 -21.48 -0.82
N GLY A 81 12.14 -21.22 0.26
CA GLY A 81 13.01 -20.04 0.39
C GLY A 81 14.03 -19.94 -0.73
N LEU A 82 14.76 -21.03 -1.00
CA LEU A 82 15.72 -21.09 -2.09
C LEU A 82 15.07 -20.84 -3.46
N ALA A 83 13.86 -21.34 -3.69
CA ALA A 83 13.13 -21.11 -4.93
C ALA A 83 12.70 -19.64 -5.13
N ILE A 84 12.39 -18.92 -4.05
CA ILE A 84 11.96 -17.51 -4.12
C ILE A 84 13.09 -16.50 -3.90
N MET A 85 14.26 -16.95 -3.44
CA MET A 85 15.45 -16.12 -3.24
C MET A 85 15.82 -15.27 -4.47
N PRO A 86 15.75 -15.77 -5.73
CA PRO A 86 15.99 -14.94 -6.91
C PRO A 86 15.02 -13.76 -7.02
N ILE A 87 13.77 -13.93 -6.58
CA ILE A 87 12.76 -12.86 -6.57
C ILE A 87 13.14 -11.81 -5.54
N TYR A 88 13.52 -12.20 -4.32
CA TYR A 88 14.00 -11.26 -3.31
C TYR A 88 15.24 -10.50 -3.76
N LYS A 89 16.22 -11.19 -4.37
CA LYS A 89 17.39 -10.54 -4.96
C LYS A 89 17.01 -9.49 -6.02
N ARG A 90 16.09 -9.83 -6.93
CA ARG A 90 15.56 -8.89 -7.92
C ARG A 90 14.90 -7.69 -7.25
N LEU A 91 14.07 -7.91 -6.22
CA LEU A 91 13.41 -6.83 -5.47
C LEU A 91 14.39 -5.93 -4.70
N THR A 92 15.60 -6.42 -4.41
CA THR A 92 16.68 -5.63 -3.81
C THR A 92 17.57 -4.90 -4.81
N GLU A 93 17.28 -4.97 -6.11
CA GLU A 93 18.01 -4.18 -7.11
C GLU A 93 17.90 -2.69 -6.82
N GLU A 94 19.03 -2.00 -6.83
CA GLU A 94 19.12 -0.58 -6.53
C GLU A 94 18.17 0.27 -7.39
N LYS A 95 18.03 -0.07 -8.68
CA LYS A 95 17.10 0.59 -9.61
C LYS A 95 15.64 0.52 -9.15
N LEU A 96 15.23 -0.58 -8.50
CA LEU A 96 13.89 -0.74 -7.94
C LEU A 96 13.78 -0.04 -6.58
N LEU A 97 14.80 -0.17 -5.73
CA LEU A 97 14.79 0.44 -4.40
C LEU A 97 14.81 1.96 -4.43
N ILE A 98 15.53 2.58 -5.39
CA ILE A 98 15.55 4.04 -5.59
C ILE A 98 14.13 4.58 -5.85
N ARG A 99 13.28 3.81 -6.55
CA ARG A 99 11.88 4.20 -6.79
C ARG A 99 11.06 4.15 -5.51
N CYS A 100 11.42 3.29 -4.56
CA CYS A 100 10.76 3.13 -3.27
C CYS A 100 11.21 4.15 -2.21
N LEU A 101 12.38 4.79 -2.37
CA LEU A 101 12.92 5.77 -1.41
C LEU A 101 11.97 6.93 -1.12
N HIS A 102 11.24 7.38 -2.14
CA HIS A 102 10.29 8.47 -2.02
C HIS A 102 9.01 8.12 -1.24
N GLY A 103 8.87 6.87 -0.77
CA GLY A 103 7.68 6.42 -0.05
C GLY A 103 6.39 6.55 -0.87
N LYS A 104 6.51 6.64 -2.21
CA LYS A 104 5.37 6.75 -3.11
C LYS A 104 4.56 5.46 -3.02
N THR A 105 3.39 5.55 -2.41
CA THR A 105 2.46 4.43 -2.29
C THR A 105 1.66 4.25 -3.58
N GLN A 106 1.06 3.07 -3.77
CA GLN A 106 0.07 2.83 -4.84
C GLN A 106 -1.11 3.81 -4.81
N ASN A 107 -1.34 4.49 -3.68
CA ASN A 107 -2.41 5.46 -3.47
C ASN A 107 -2.45 6.56 -4.54
N ALA A 108 -1.32 6.96 -5.14
CA ALA A 108 -1.32 7.97 -6.19
C ALA A 108 -2.04 7.47 -7.46
N ALA A 109 -1.69 6.26 -7.91
CA ALA A 109 -2.34 5.63 -9.06
C ALA A 109 -3.80 5.27 -8.77
N GLU A 110 -4.09 4.77 -7.55
CA GLU A 110 -5.47 4.49 -7.12
C GLU A 110 -6.31 5.77 -7.04
N SER A 111 -5.75 6.86 -6.54
CA SER A 111 -6.43 8.16 -6.45
C SER A 111 -6.71 8.74 -7.84
N LEU A 112 -5.77 8.63 -8.78
CA LEU A 112 -6.01 9.07 -10.16
C LEU A 112 -7.10 8.21 -10.83
N ASN A 113 -6.99 6.89 -10.71
CA ASN A 113 -7.98 5.96 -11.26
C ASN A 113 -9.38 6.20 -10.69
N SER A 114 -9.49 6.52 -9.40
CA SER A 114 -10.76 6.89 -8.77
C SER A 114 -11.39 8.14 -9.41
N LYS A 115 -10.58 9.12 -9.84
CA LYS A 115 -11.08 10.31 -10.58
C LYS A 115 -11.50 9.96 -12.00
N ILE A 116 -10.71 9.14 -12.70
CA ILE A 116 -11.08 8.66 -14.03
C ILE A 116 -12.43 7.95 -13.98
N TRP A 117 -12.63 7.04 -13.01
CA TRP A 117 -13.89 6.29 -12.89
C TRP A 117 -15.06 7.13 -12.38
N LEU A 118 -14.79 8.24 -11.68
CA LEU A 118 -15.83 9.20 -11.32
C LEU A 118 -16.37 9.92 -12.56
N LEU A 119 -15.50 10.26 -13.51
CA LEU A 119 -15.87 10.95 -14.75
C LEU A 119 -16.36 9.98 -15.84
N CYS A 120 -15.76 8.80 -15.92
CA CYS A 120 -16.08 7.75 -16.88
C CYS A 120 -16.20 6.39 -16.15
N PRO A 121 -17.40 6.06 -15.62
CA PRO A 121 -17.62 4.82 -14.89
C PRO A 121 -17.35 3.58 -15.75
N LYS A 122 -16.70 2.56 -15.18
CA LYS A 122 -16.44 1.29 -15.87
C LYS A 122 -17.71 0.52 -16.27
N THR A 123 -18.82 0.82 -15.64
CA THR A 123 -20.11 0.14 -15.85
C THR A 123 -20.87 0.67 -17.05
N LYS A 124 -20.37 1.71 -17.72
CA LYS A 124 -21.01 2.30 -18.89
C LYS A 124 -20.05 2.23 -20.08
N PHE A 125 -20.60 1.89 -21.24
CA PHE A 125 -19.88 2.06 -22.49
C PHE A 125 -19.69 3.55 -22.78
N ALA A 126 -18.48 3.91 -23.18
CA ALA A 126 -18.11 5.28 -23.52
C ALA A 126 -17.30 5.28 -24.82
N SER A 127 -17.47 6.34 -25.62
CA SER A 127 -16.66 6.52 -26.82
C SER A 127 -15.18 6.73 -26.44
N ARG A 128 -14.28 6.48 -27.40
CA ARG A 128 -12.84 6.76 -27.22
C ARG A 128 -12.60 8.20 -26.78
N THR A 129 -13.22 9.16 -27.45
CA THR A 129 -13.11 10.59 -27.14
C THR A 129 -13.57 10.90 -25.72
N THR A 130 -14.67 10.29 -25.26
CA THR A 130 -15.15 10.46 -23.88
C THR A 130 -14.13 9.97 -22.86
N VAL A 131 -13.51 8.80 -23.10
CA VAL A 131 -12.49 8.24 -22.20
C VAL A 131 -11.24 9.11 -22.18
N GLU A 132 -10.78 9.59 -23.33
CA GLU A 132 -9.61 10.48 -23.45
C GLU A 132 -9.86 11.80 -22.71
N THR A 133 -11.01 12.44 -22.91
CA THR A 133 -11.39 13.68 -22.22
C THR A 133 -11.52 13.48 -20.72
N ALA A 134 -12.20 12.42 -20.27
CA ALA A 134 -12.32 12.11 -18.85
C ALA A 134 -10.95 11.86 -18.19
N THR A 135 -10.03 11.21 -18.91
CA THR A 135 -8.67 10.97 -18.43
C THR A 135 -7.89 12.29 -18.31
N ALA A 136 -7.97 13.16 -19.31
CA ALA A 136 -7.32 14.47 -19.28
C ALA A 136 -7.83 15.34 -18.12
N LEU A 137 -9.15 15.41 -17.93
CA LEU A 137 -9.78 16.13 -16.81
C LEU A 137 -9.40 15.53 -15.44
N ALA A 138 -9.31 14.21 -15.34
CA ALA A 138 -8.87 13.54 -14.12
C ALA A 138 -7.41 13.89 -13.77
N VAL A 139 -6.52 13.91 -14.76
CA VAL A 139 -5.10 14.30 -14.58
C VAL A 139 -5.01 15.77 -14.15
N LEU A 140 -5.77 16.66 -14.78
CA LEU A 140 -5.86 18.07 -14.39
C LEU A 140 -6.32 18.22 -12.94
N TRP A 141 -7.44 17.60 -12.58
CA TRP A 141 -8.00 17.67 -11.23
C TRP A 141 -7.06 17.07 -10.17
N TYR A 142 -6.38 15.98 -10.50
CA TYR A 142 -5.41 15.34 -9.62
C TYR A 142 -4.22 16.27 -9.31
N ASN A 143 -3.67 16.92 -10.33
CA ASN A 143 -2.46 17.73 -10.19
C ASN A 143 -2.74 19.18 -9.73
N LYS A 144 -3.78 19.82 -10.26
CA LYS A 144 -4.07 21.25 -10.04
C LYS A 144 -5.31 21.52 -9.18
N GLY A 145 -6.08 20.51 -8.81
CA GLY A 145 -7.33 20.73 -8.08
C GLY A 145 -8.42 21.38 -8.96
N HIS A 146 -9.32 22.13 -8.35
CA HIS A 146 -10.41 22.80 -9.05
C HIS A 146 -9.94 24.00 -9.88
N ARG A 147 -8.86 24.68 -9.45
CA ARG A 147 -8.25 25.78 -10.24
C ARG A 147 -7.83 25.36 -11.64
N GLY A 148 -7.46 24.09 -11.83
CA GLY A 148 -7.15 23.58 -13.16
C GLY A 148 -8.33 23.73 -14.13
N PHE A 149 -9.58 23.57 -13.66
CA PHE A 149 -10.75 23.77 -14.50
C PHE A 149 -10.98 25.24 -14.86
N GLU A 150 -10.67 26.16 -13.95
CA GLU A 150 -10.74 27.61 -14.21
C GLU A 150 -9.78 28.00 -15.35
N GLU A 151 -8.52 27.53 -15.30
CA GLU A 151 -7.54 27.76 -16.38
C GLU A 151 -8.01 27.22 -17.73
N VAL A 152 -8.68 26.05 -17.74
CA VAL A 152 -9.24 25.48 -18.97
C VAL A 152 -10.39 26.33 -19.50
N LEU A 153 -11.28 26.80 -18.63
CA LEU A 153 -12.39 27.68 -19.01
C LEU A 153 -11.86 28.98 -19.61
N GLU A 154 -10.88 29.62 -18.97
CA GLU A 154 -10.24 30.83 -19.49
C GLU A 154 -9.59 30.57 -20.86
N GLY A 155 -8.90 29.44 -21.03
CA GLY A 155 -8.27 29.04 -22.28
C GLY A 155 -9.24 28.83 -23.45
N ILE A 156 -10.50 28.48 -23.17
CA ILE A 156 -11.56 28.38 -24.18
C ILE A 156 -12.41 29.66 -24.31
N GLY A 157 -11.99 30.75 -23.66
CA GLY A 157 -12.65 32.06 -23.74
C GLY A 157 -13.85 32.23 -22.81
N ILE A 158 -14.00 31.36 -21.81
CA ILE A 158 -15.06 31.46 -20.79
C ILE A 158 -14.44 32.00 -19.51
N LEU A 159 -14.85 33.20 -19.09
CA LEU A 159 -14.40 33.76 -17.82
C LEU A 159 -15.09 33.02 -16.65
N PRO A 160 -14.33 32.38 -15.74
CA PRO A 160 -14.89 31.76 -14.55
C PRO A 160 -15.58 32.81 -13.68
N SER A 161 -16.77 32.51 -13.16
CA SER A 161 -17.41 33.41 -12.20
C SER A 161 -16.70 33.37 -10.86
N GLN A 162 -16.79 34.47 -10.10
CA GLN A 162 -16.25 34.54 -8.74
C GLN A 162 -16.84 33.44 -7.83
N ASP A 163 -18.11 33.10 -8.01
CA ASP A 163 -18.78 32.03 -7.27
C ASP A 163 -18.17 30.65 -7.59
N LEU A 164 -17.87 30.39 -8.86
CA LEU A 164 -17.25 29.15 -9.29
C LEU A 164 -15.85 28.99 -8.68
N ALA A 165 -15.05 30.06 -8.73
CA ALA A 165 -13.71 30.08 -8.13
C ALA A 165 -13.76 29.86 -6.61
N THR A 166 -14.67 30.57 -5.92
CA THR A 166 -14.86 30.42 -4.46
C THR A 166 -15.31 29.00 -4.09
N HIS A 167 -16.22 28.42 -4.88
CA HIS A 167 -16.66 27.04 -4.69
C HIS A 167 -15.52 26.04 -4.92
N GLY A 168 -14.73 26.23 -5.99
CA GLY A 168 -13.57 25.42 -6.32
C GLY A 168 -12.53 25.41 -5.20
N ASP A 169 -12.16 26.58 -4.70
CA ASP A 169 -11.25 26.74 -3.56
C ASP A 169 -11.80 26.04 -2.31
N HIS A 170 -13.10 26.19 -2.00
CA HIS A 170 -13.72 25.50 -0.87
C HIS A 170 -13.68 23.97 -1.02
N CYS A 171 -13.96 23.44 -2.22
CA CYS A 171 -13.84 22.01 -2.51
C CYS A 171 -12.41 21.50 -2.32
N ASP A 172 -11.41 22.26 -2.76
CA ASP A 172 -9.99 21.92 -2.58
C ASP A 172 -9.56 21.95 -1.12
N VAL A 173 -9.96 22.96 -0.36
CA VAL A 173 -9.71 23.04 1.10
C VAL A 173 -10.33 21.83 1.81
N MET A 174 -11.57 21.48 1.48
CA MET A 174 -12.23 20.31 2.07
C MET A 174 -11.57 18.99 1.68
N ARG A 175 -11.08 18.87 0.44
CA ARG A 175 -10.28 17.72 -0.01
C ARG A 175 -9.01 17.56 0.82
N ILE A 176 -8.25 18.65 1.00
CA ILE A 176 -7.01 18.66 1.79
C ILE A 176 -7.31 18.33 3.26
N ARG A 177 -8.35 18.95 3.85
CA ARG A 177 -8.77 18.68 5.23
C ARG A 177 -9.13 17.22 5.45
N LYS A 178 -9.95 16.63 4.57
CA LYS A 178 -10.30 15.20 4.62
C LYS A 178 -9.07 14.31 4.50
N MET A 179 -8.11 14.66 3.65
CA MET A 179 -6.87 13.90 3.52
C MET A 179 -6.04 13.97 4.80
N ASN A 180 -5.85 15.16 5.38
CA ASN A 180 -5.11 15.35 6.63
C ASN A 180 -5.74 14.56 7.79
N LEU A 181 -7.07 14.60 7.91
CA LEU A 181 -7.81 13.79 8.89
C LEU A 181 -7.57 12.29 8.70
N LYS A 182 -7.51 11.80 7.45
CA LYS A 182 -7.23 10.38 7.18
C LYS A 182 -5.81 9.95 7.56
N GLN A 183 -4.88 10.89 7.68
CA GLN A 183 -3.51 10.62 8.11
C GLN A 183 -3.35 10.50 9.62
N THR A 184 -4.34 10.89 10.45
CA THR A 184 -4.25 10.79 11.91
C THR A 184 -4.15 9.34 12.38
N ALA A 185 -3.50 9.13 13.53
CA ALA A 185 -3.35 7.79 14.12
C ALA A 185 -4.72 7.17 14.44
N GLU A 186 -5.67 7.98 14.91
CA GLU A 186 -7.05 7.60 15.20
C GLU A 186 -7.80 7.14 13.95
N ALA A 187 -7.70 7.91 12.85
CA ALA A 187 -8.33 7.52 11.59
C ALA A 187 -7.72 6.22 11.02
N ARG A 188 -6.41 6.01 11.20
CA ARG A 188 -5.74 4.74 10.83
C ARG A 188 -6.21 3.58 11.71
N ALA A 189 -6.33 3.79 13.02
CA ALA A 189 -6.80 2.79 13.97
C ALA A 189 -8.26 2.41 13.71
N HIS A 190 -9.13 3.40 13.46
CA HIS A 190 -10.51 3.17 13.08
C HIS A 190 -10.62 2.33 11.81
N ARG A 191 -9.90 2.68 10.73
CA ARG A 191 -9.88 1.87 9.49
C ARG A 191 -9.43 0.43 9.73
N ARG A 192 -8.38 0.20 10.54
CA ARG A 192 -7.93 -1.14 10.89
C ARG A 192 -9.01 -1.94 11.62
N ASN A 193 -9.70 -1.30 12.58
CA ASN A 193 -10.78 -1.95 13.32
C ASN A 193 -11.98 -2.26 12.43
N THR A 194 -12.39 -1.35 11.54
CA THR A 194 -13.48 -1.59 10.59
C THR A 194 -13.14 -2.73 9.63
N ALA A 195 -11.92 -2.77 9.09
CA ALA A 195 -11.47 -3.88 8.25
C ALA A 195 -11.42 -5.21 9.01
N LYS A 196 -11.03 -5.20 10.29
CA LYS A 196 -11.06 -6.39 11.15
C LYS A 196 -12.49 -6.89 11.35
N ARG A 197 -13.44 -6.00 11.62
CA ARG A 197 -14.87 -6.34 11.75
C ARG A 197 -15.43 -6.94 10.46
N ALA A 198 -15.19 -6.30 9.31
CA ALA A 198 -15.63 -6.80 8.01
C ALA A 198 -15.05 -8.19 7.67
N ARG A 199 -13.79 -8.46 8.07
CA ARG A 199 -13.20 -9.81 7.89
C ARG A 199 -13.88 -10.86 8.76
N VAL A 200 -14.20 -10.53 10.01
CA VAL A 200 -14.91 -11.43 10.92
C VAL A 200 -16.31 -11.72 10.38
N GLU A 201 -17.00 -10.70 9.89
CA GLU A 201 -18.33 -10.82 9.30
C GLU A 201 -18.30 -11.64 8.00
N ASP A 202 -17.30 -11.45 7.14
CA ASP A 202 -17.12 -12.27 5.92
C ASP A 202 -16.77 -13.73 6.25
N THR A 203 -15.98 -13.98 7.30
CA THR A 203 -15.72 -15.35 7.77
C THR A 203 -16.95 -16.02 8.35
N ASP A 204 -17.77 -15.29 9.11
CA ASP A 204 -19.03 -15.79 9.68
C ASP A 204 -20.06 -16.07 8.57
N ARG A 205 -20.17 -15.16 7.61
CA ARG A 205 -21.00 -15.36 6.42
C ARG A 205 -20.60 -16.61 5.64
N LYS A 206 -19.30 -16.81 5.39
CA LYS A 206 -18.77 -18.00 4.73
C LYS A 206 -19.02 -19.30 5.51
N SER A 207 -19.02 -19.26 6.85
CA SER A 207 -19.33 -20.45 7.65
C SER A 207 -20.82 -20.78 7.64
N ARG A 208 -21.70 -19.78 7.50
CA ARG A 208 -23.16 -19.97 7.43
C ARG A 208 -23.64 -20.40 6.05
N GLU A 209 -23.06 -19.83 4.99
CA GLU A 209 -23.54 -20.01 3.61
C GLU A 209 -22.83 -21.14 2.84
N GLY A 210 -21.70 -21.64 3.36
CA GLY A 210 -20.85 -22.61 2.64
C GLY A 210 -20.02 -21.95 1.52
N PRO A 211 -19.19 -22.71 0.78
CA PRO A 211 -18.43 -22.17 -0.35
C PRO A 211 -19.40 -21.77 -1.47
N SER A 212 -19.65 -20.46 -1.60
CA SER A 212 -20.35 -19.93 -2.76
C SER A 212 -19.45 -19.99 -4.01
N TYR A 213 -20.07 -20.17 -5.17
CA TYR A 213 -19.46 -20.34 -6.49
C TYR A 213 -18.19 -19.50 -6.71
N GLY A 214 -17.14 -20.12 -7.25
CA GLY A 214 -15.89 -19.44 -7.57
C GLY A 214 -16.05 -18.49 -8.75
N ALA A 215 -15.25 -17.43 -8.77
CA ALA A 215 -15.17 -16.56 -9.94
C ALA A 215 -14.58 -17.34 -11.12
N GLY A 216 -15.44 -17.68 -12.09
CA GLY A 216 -15.08 -18.47 -13.27
C GLY A 216 -15.59 -19.91 -13.29
N ASP A 217 -16.40 -20.32 -12.31
CA ASP A 217 -17.02 -21.65 -12.33
C ASP A 217 -18.32 -21.63 -13.18
N LEU A 218 -18.21 -22.10 -14.43
CA LEU A 218 -19.27 -22.73 -15.23
C LEU A 218 -18.66 -23.93 -15.97
#